data_AF-A0A1Q5XMC5-F1
#
_entry.id   AF-A0A1Q5XMC5-F1
#
_cell.length_a   1.000
_cell.length_b   1.000
_cell.length_c   1.000
_cell.angle_alpha   90.00
_cell.angle_beta   90.00
_cell.angle_gamma   90.00
#
_symmetry.space_group_name_H-M   'P 1'
#
loop_
_entity.id
_entity.type
_entity.pdbx_description
1 polymer ?
#
loop_
_entity_poly.entity_id
_entity_poly.type
_entity_poly.pdbx_seq_one_letter_code
_entity_poly.pdbx_strand_id
1 'polypeptide(L)' 'MEAEGTRNPEGISHQFVETVKKAQNGDKASMEDILSLFSVDIEYLSKFIMLPREEAIQTLKIELMNIVYQDL' A
#
# COMPACT_ATOMS: atom_id res chain seq x y z
N MET A 1 29.76 -0.81 -17.71
CA MET A 1 29.11 0.40 -17.17
C MET A 1 27.74 -0.05 -16.68
N GLU A 2 27.68 -0.48 -15.44
CA GLU A 2 26.43 -0.83 -14.78
C GLU A 2 25.84 0.50 -14.28
N ALA A 3 24.65 0.86 -14.76
CA ALA A 3 23.96 2.03 -14.25
C ALA A 3 23.55 1.70 -12.80
N GLU A 4 24.33 2.21 -11.84
CA GLU A 4 23.94 2.29 -10.45
C GLU A 4 22.57 2.96 -10.38
N GLY A 5 21.54 2.17 -10.07
CA GLY A 5 20.22 2.71 -9.80
C GLY A 5 20.35 3.67 -8.63
N THR A 6 20.27 4.97 -8.90
CA THR A 6 20.20 6.01 -7.90
C THR A 6 18.90 5.84 -7.12
N ARG A 7 18.89 4.94 -6.13
CA ARG A 7 17.89 4.96 -5.06
C ARG A 7 18.20 6.17 -4.22
N ASN A 8 17.60 7.30 -4.60
CA ASN A 8 17.53 8.47 -3.74
C ASN A 8 16.67 8.10 -2.51
N PRO A 9 17.22 8.04 -1.28
CA PRO A 9 16.44 7.77 -0.08
C PRO A 9 15.46 8.90 0.24
N GLU A 10 15.63 10.08 -0.39
CA GLU A 10 14.82 11.28 -0.15
C GLU A 10 13.47 11.30 -0.91
N GLY A 11 13.15 10.21 -1.62
CA GLY A 11 11.97 10.14 -2.49
C GLY A 11 10.66 9.71 -1.82
N ILE A 12 10.67 9.37 -0.53
CA ILE A 12 9.39 9.15 0.18
C ILE A 12 8.78 10.53 0.39
N SER A 13 7.74 10.83 -0.40
CA SER A 13 6.97 12.06 -0.25
C SER A 13 6.61 12.24 1.22
N HIS A 14 7.01 13.37 1.83
CA HIS A 14 6.63 13.74 3.20
C HIS A 14 5.12 13.56 3.41
N GLN A 15 4.33 13.85 2.38
CA GLN A 15 2.89 13.67 2.38
C GLN A 15 2.48 12.21 2.55
N PHE A 16 3.15 11.26 1.91
CA PHE A 16 2.85 9.83 2.07
C PHE A 16 3.15 9.37 3.50
N VAL A 17 4.29 9.80 4.07
CA VAL A 17 4.63 9.48 5.47
C VAL A 17 3.58 10.01 6.43
N GLU A 18 3.11 11.24 6.22
CA GLU A 18 2.04 11.83 7.04
C GLU A 18 0.72 11.06 6.89
N THR A 19 0.34 10.67 5.66
CA THR A 19 -0.86 9.86 5.42
C THR A 19 -0.76 8.52 6.14
N VAL A 20 0.38 7.82 6.06
CA VAL A 20 0.60 6.56 6.79
C VAL A 20 0.45 6.77 8.31
N LYS A 21 1.09 7.79 8.87
CA LYS A 21 0.98 8.11 10.30
C LYS A 21 -0.46 8.41 10.73
N LYS A 22 -1.23 9.14 9.92
CA LYS A 22 -2.64 9.40 10.21
C LYS A 22 -3.46 8.11 10.18
N ALA A 23 -3.25 7.27 9.16
CA ALA A 23 -3.93 5.98 9.03
C ALA A 23 -3.63 5.05 10.22
N GLN A 24 -2.37 4.98 10.65
CA GLN A 24 -1.94 4.24 11.86
C GLN A 24 -2.64 4.72 13.13
N ASN A 25 -2.90 6.03 13.26
CA ASN A 25 -3.65 6.62 14.37
C ASN A 25 -5.18 6.44 14.26
N GLY A 26 -5.65 5.67 13.27
CA GLY A 26 -7.08 5.36 13.08
C GLY A 26 -7.82 6.30 12.13
N ASP A 27 -7.13 7.20 11.42
CA ASP A 27 -7.75 8.05 10.42
C ASP A 27 -8.18 7.25 9.19
N LYS A 28 -9.50 7.07 9.03
CA LYS A 28 -10.08 6.26 7.96
C LYS A 28 -9.86 6.85 6.58
N ALA A 29 -9.92 8.18 6.44
CA ALA A 29 -9.72 8.85 5.16
C ALA A 29 -8.29 8.61 4.65
N SER A 30 -7.29 8.72 5.53
CA SER A 30 -5.90 8.42 5.18
C SER A 30 -5.69 6.95 4.82
N MET A 31 -6.40 6.02 5.47
CA MET A 31 -6.37 4.62 5.07
C MET A 31 -6.99 4.39 3.69
N GLU A 32 -8.12 5.04 3.40
CA GLU A 32 -8.76 5.00 2.08
C GLU A 32 -7.86 5.58 0.99
N ASP A 33 -7.15 6.67 1.27
CA ASP A 33 -6.17 7.27 0.36
C ASP A 33 -5.05 6.29 0.03
N ILE A 34 -4.54 5.55 1.03
CA ILE A 34 -3.53 4.50 0.83
C ILE A 34 -4.09 3.35 -0.01
N LEU A 35 -5.29 2.85 0.30
CA LEU A 35 -5.93 1.78 -0.48
C LEU A 35 -6.19 2.20 -1.93
N SER A 36 -6.57 3.46 -2.13
CA SER A 36 -6.80 4.05 -3.45
C SER A 36 -5.50 4.14 -4.26
N LEU A 37 -4.42 4.58 -3.62
CA LEU A 37 -3.08 4.65 -4.23
C LEU A 37 -2.63 3.28 -4.78
N PHE A 38 -2.89 2.20 -4.05
CA PHE A 38 -2.51 0.84 -4.45
C PHE A 38 -3.62 0.07 -5.18
N SER A 39 -4.74 0.71 -5.54
CA SER A 39 -5.91 0.02 -6.09
C SER A 39 -5.61 -0.74 -7.39
N VAL A 40 -4.78 -0.16 -8.28
CA VAL A 40 -4.36 -0.79 -9.53
C VAL A 40 -3.49 -2.02 -9.27
N ASP A 41 -2.58 -1.94 -8.30
CA ASP A 41 -1.71 -3.06 -7.93
C ASP A 41 -2.50 -4.17 -7.26
N ILE A 42 -3.44 -3.84 -6.37
CA ILE A 42 -4.36 -4.80 -5.73
C ILE A 42 -5.16 -5.55 -6.81
N GLU A 43 -5.72 -4.81 -7.77
CA GLU A 43 -6.47 -5.39 -8.88
C GLU A 43 -5.60 -6.32 -9.72
N TYR A 44 -4.37 -5.89 -10.04
CA TYR A 44 -3.43 -6.70 -10.81
C TYR A 44 -3.01 -7.98 -10.05
N LEU A 45 -2.63 -7.85 -8.78
CA LEU A 45 -2.16 -8.95 -7.94
C LEU A 45 -3.26 -9.97 -7.66
N SER A 46 -4.53 -9.53 -7.58
CA SER A 46 -5.66 -10.42 -7.34
C SER A 46 -5.76 -11.56 -8.37
N LYS A 47 -5.26 -11.36 -9.59
CA LYS A 47 -5.27 -12.34 -10.68
C LYS A 47 -4.37 -13.55 -10.43
N PHE A 48 -3.43 -13.45 -9.50
CA PHE A 48 -2.46 -14.50 -9.19
C PHE A 48 -2.81 -15.28 -7.91
N ILE A 49 -3.89 -14.91 -7.23
CA ILE A 49 -4.35 -15.58 -6.01
C ILE A 49 -5.39 -16.64 -6.39
N MET A 50 -5.26 -17.86 -5.86
CA MET A 50 -6.23 -18.94 -6.07
C MET A 50 -7.51 -18.76 -5.21
N LEU A 51 -8.20 -17.65 -5.41
CA LEU A 51 -9.49 -17.30 -4.81
C LEU A 51 -10.38 -16.62 -5.86
N PRO A 52 -11.71 -16.53 -5.64
CA PRO A 52 -12.56 -15.64 -6.41
C PRO A 52 -12.01 -14.21 -6.41
N ARG A 53 -12.13 -13.50 -7.53
CA ARG A 53 -11.52 -12.17 -7.71
C ARG A 53 -11.87 -11.19 -6.58
N GLU A 54 -13.13 -11.17 -6.16
CA GLU A 54 -13.58 -10.29 -5.08
C GLU A 54 -12.93 -10.65 -3.74
N GLU A 55 -12.83 -11.94 -3.42
CA GLU A 55 -12.16 -12.42 -2.20
C GLU A 55 -10.68 -12.08 -2.23
N ALA A 56 -9.99 -12.32 -3.36
CA ALA A 56 -8.58 -11.97 -3.53
C ALA A 56 -8.31 -10.46 -3.34
N ILE A 57 -9.16 -9.60 -3.90
CA ILE A 57 -9.08 -8.14 -3.72
C ILE A 57 -9.26 -7.77 -2.24
N GLN A 58 -10.22 -8.38 -1.54
CA GLN A 58 -10.44 -8.09 -0.13
C GLN A 58 -9.28 -8.58 0.74
N THR A 59 -8.75 -9.78 0.48
CA THR A 59 -7.56 -10.28 1.16
C THR A 59 -6.39 -9.31 1.01
N LEU A 60 -6.10 -8.85 -0.21
CA LEU A 60 -5.01 -7.89 -0.46
C LEU A 60 -5.22 -6.55 0.27
N LYS A 61 -6.45 -6.05 0.32
CA LYS A 61 -6.78 -4.84 1.09
C LYS A 61 -6.54 -5.04 2.58
N ILE A 62 -7.00 -6.16 3.14
CA ILE A 62 -6.81 -6.49 4.56
C ILE A 62 -5.32 -6.60 4.89
N GLU A 63 -4.54 -7.31 4.07
CA GLU A 63 -3.10 -7.45 4.29
C GLU A 63 -2.37 -6.10 4.19
N LEU A 64 -2.73 -5.25 3.22
CA LEU A 64 -2.18 -3.90 3.14
C LEU A 64 -2.51 -3.06 4.37
N MET A 65 -3.75 -3.11 4.85
CA MET A 65 -4.15 -2.44 6.10
C MET A 65 -3.33 -2.95 7.28
N ASN A 66 -3.13 -4.27 7.39
CA ASN A 66 -2.33 -4.87 8.45
C ASN A 66 -0.88 -4.36 8.41
N ILE A 67 -0.28 -4.29 7.22
CA ILE A 67 1.08 -3.75 7.04
C ILE A 67 1.16 -2.29 7.48
N VAL A 68 0.15 -1.47 7.16
CA VAL A 68 0.13 -0.07 7.60
C VAL A 68 0.03 0.02 9.13
N TYR A 69 -0.80 -0.83 9.77
CA TYR A 69 -0.99 -0.80 11.22
C TYR A 69 0.16 -1.41 12.03
N GLN A 70 0.90 -2.36 11.47
CA GLN A 70 2.11 -2.89 12.10
C GLN A 70 3.25 -1.91 11.80
N ASP A 71 3.57 -1.02 12.75
CA ASP A 71 4.81 -0.23 12.71
C ASP A 71 5.99 -1.22 12.57
N LEU A 72 6.60 -1.26 11.38
CA LEU A 72 7.79 -2.06 11.07
C LEU A 72 9.07 -1.33 11.51
#